data_AF-A0A9W8QIM9-F1
#
_entry.id   AF-A0A9W8QIM9-F1
#
_cell.length_a   1.000
_cell.length_b   1.000
_cell.length_c   1.000
_cell.angle_alpha   90.00
_cell.angle_beta   90.00
_cell.angle_gamma   90.00
#
_symmetry.space_group_name_H-M   'P 1'
#
loop_
_entity.id
_entity.type
_entity.pdbx_description
1 polymer ?
#
loop_
_entity_poly.entity_id
_entity_poly.type
_entity_poly.pdbx_seq_one_letter_code
_entity_poly.pdbx_strand_id
1 'polypeptide(L)'
;MISSRHLLFFGTAWCQFVASSLAATTDNTSISGCDENTDFGPPFNSTGTVSFVTQDFTHNDGKPWYLSVGLKDKRDTSAAYPGTQTVTGYLSVPGDFVTGSVTKNTTRLCVYHLGQRNATASRDGSCNGVLDDACAKYIHNFQQDSERHEGECPLLSADEACGSTIFQLAAPMILQSSNCSASAHAALAGVPDAYNSQAIFDLAWPYGDSKIDSFTAYDAHAWQPNPVLLVFGTKQDQEKDDVVMWDSKLLCMVPVNVTA
;
A
#
# COMPACT_ATOMS: atom_id res chain seq x y z
N MET A 1 -9.20 -7.96 -74.39
CA MET A 1 -9.52 -7.78 -72.96
C MET A 1 -9.58 -9.13 -72.29
N ILE A 2 -8.45 -9.65 -71.81
CA ILE A 2 -8.34 -10.70 -70.79
C ILE A 2 -6.98 -10.48 -70.11
N SER A 3 -6.98 -10.26 -68.81
CA SER A 3 -5.77 -10.39 -67.98
C SER A 3 -6.18 -10.91 -66.61
N SER A 4 -6.00 -12.21 -66.41
CA SER A 4 -5.95 -12.83 -65.09
C SER A 4 -4.58 -12.55 -64.50
N ARG A 5 -4.51 -12.26 -63.19
CA ARG A 5 -3.51 -12.83 -62.27
C ARG A 5 -3.74 -12.42 -60.81
N HIS A 6 -3.99 -13.45 -59.99
CA HIS A 6 -3.64 -13.61 -58.57
C HIS A 6 -4.30 -12.68 -57.52
N LEU A 7 -5.41 -13.15 -56.95
CA LEU A 7 -5.81 -12.85 -55.57
C LEU A 7 -4.85 -13.60 -54.63
N LEU A 8 -4.06 -12.86 -53.84
CA LEU A 8 -3.37 -13.38 -52.67
C LEU A 8 -4.12 -12.92 -51.42
N PHE A 9 -4.64 -13.91 -50.71
CA PHE A 9 -5.08 -13.80 -49.33
C PHE A 9 -3.91 -13.34 -48.46
N PHE A 10 -4.07 -12.24 -47.74
CA PHE A 10 -3.31 -12.00 -46.51
C PHE A 10 -4.28 -11.59 -45.43
N GLY A 11 -4.54 -12.53 -44.53
CA GLY A 11 -5.22 -12.28 -43.27
C GLY A 11 -4.37 -11.35 -42.43
N THR A 12 -4.94 -10.23 -42.02
CA THR A 12 -4.33 -9.35 -41.03
C THR A 12 -4.53 -9.98 -39.66
N ALA A 13 -3.42 -10.50 -39.15
CA ALA A 13 -3.29 -11.01 -37.80
C ALA A 13 -3.70 -9.93 -36.79
N TRP A 14 -4.64 -10.30 -35.94
CA TRP A 14 -5.03 -9.55 -34.75
C TRP A 14 -3.82 -9.45 -33.83
N CYS A 15 -3.21 -8.27 -33.73
CA CYS A 15 -2.28 -7.97 -32.65
C CYS A 15 -3.10 -7.67 -31.40
N GLN A 16 -3.44 -8.72 -30.64
CA GLN A 16 -3.78 -8.54 -29.23
C GLN A 16 -2.48 -8.19 -28.50
N PHE A 17 -2.33 -6.90 -28.17
CA PHE A 17 -1.47 -6.51 -27.06
C PHE A 17 -2.12 -7.03 -25.79
N VAL A 18 -1.78 -8.25 -25.39
CA VAL A 18 -1.90 -8.65 -24.01
C VAL A 18 -0.85 -7.82 -23.28
N ALA A 19 -1.26 -6.70 -22.70
CA ALA A 19 -0.49 -6.07 -21.64
C ALA A 19 -0.47 -7.09 -20.50
N SER A 20 0.54 -7.95 -20.49
CA SER A 20 0.88 -8.74 -19.32
C SER A 20 1.14 -7.73 -18.21
N SER A 21 0.19 -7.62 -17.29
CA SER A 21 0.36 -6.89 -16.05
C SER A 21 1.58 -7.50 -15.35
N LEU A 22 2.67 -6.76 -15.36
CA LEU A 22 3.80 -7.01 -14.47
C LEU A 22 3.27 -6.78 -13.06
N ALA A 23 2.82 -7.85 -12.40
CA ALA A 23 2.76 -7.87 -10.96
C ALA A 23 4.19 -7.61 -10.48
N ALA A 24 4.45 -6.42 -9.95
CA ALA A 24 5.74 -6.09 -9.38
C ALA A 24 5.90 -6.87 -8.07
N THR A 25 6.42 -8.10 -8.17
CA THR A 25 6.92 -8.85 -7.02
C THR A 25 8.28 -8.24 -6.65
N THR A 26 8.30 -7.33 -5.69
CA THR A 26 9.56 -6.80 -5.15
C THR A 26 10.14 -7.77 -4.13
N ASP A 27 11.23 -8.44 -4.51
CA ASP A 27 12.00 -9.39 -3.68
C ASP A 27 12.87 -8.74 -2.59
N ASN A 28 12.70 -7.44 -2.30
CA ASN A 28 13.50 -6.74 -1.30
C ASN A 28 12.69 -6.44 -0.04
N THR A 29 13.04 -7.12 1.05
CA THR A 29 12.54 -6.93 2.42
C THR A 29 12.97 -5.60 3.07
N SER A 30 13.62 -4.70 2.33
CA SER A 30 14.00 -3.38 2.82
C SER A 30 12.97 -2.33 2.43
N ILE A 31 11.89 -2.20 3.21
CA ILE A 31 11.02 -1.03 3.14
C ILE A 31 11.78 0.13 3.80
N SER A 32 12.43 0.98 3.00
CA SER A 32 13.21 2.13 3.49
C SER A 32 12.32 3.37 3.65
N GLY A 33 11.60 3.50 4.77
CA GLY A 33 10.69 4.63 4.99
C GLY A 33 10.99 5.50 6.21
N CYS A 34 12.01 5.17 7.00
CA CYS A 34 12.40 5.91 8.22
C CYS A 34 13.78 6.58 8.10
N ASP A 35 14.35 6.68 6.89
CA ASP A 35 15.65 7.34 6.72
C ASP A 35 15.56 8.80 7.16
N GLU A 36 16.51 9.21 8.01
CA GLU A 36 16.64 10.53 8.63
C GLU A 36 16.92 11.67 7.63
N ASN A 37 16.87 11.40 6.32
CA ASN A 37 16.99 12.48 5.37
C ASN A 37 15.77 13.39 5.55
N THR A 38 16.09 14.62 5.94
CA THR A 38 15.27 15.83 6.09
C THR A 38 14.49 16.22 4.82
N ASP A 39 14.22 15.26 3.95
CA ASP A 39 13.70 15.37 2.60
C ASP A 39 12.17 15.36 2.56
N PHE A 40 11.47 15.51 3.69
CA PHE A 40 10.08 16.01 3.68
C PHE A 40 10.11 17.52 3.47
N GLY A 41 10.73 17.95 2.36
CA GLY A 41 10.63 19.31 1.88
C GLY A 41 9.25 19.54 1.26
N PRO A 42 8.72 20.77 1.31
CA PRO A 42 7.43 21.08 0.71
C PRO A 42 7.44 20.92 -0.83
N PRO A 43 6.30 20.50 -1.42
CA PRO A 43 5.04 20.20 -0.74
C PRO A 43 4.97 18.75 -0.19
N PHE A 44 4.36 18.62 0.98
CA PHE A 44 4.05 17.33 1.61
C PHE A 44 2.61 17.30 2.13
N ASN A 45 1.95 16.17 1.89
CA ASN A 45 0.56 15.92 2.24
C ASN A 45 0.48 14.65 3.09
N SER A 46 -0.28 14.68 4.18
CA SER A 46 -0.49 13.56 5.09
C SER A 46 -1.98 13.22 5.18
N THR A 47 -2.30 11.94 5.39
CA THR A 47 -3.67 11.50 5.70
C THR A 47 -4.10 11.87 7.11
N GLY A 48 -3.16 12.35 7.93
CA GLY A 48 -3.25 12.16 9.38
C GLY A 48 -3.25 10.67 9.72
N THR A 49 -3.66 10.36 10.93
CA THR A 49 -3.60 8.99 11.46
C THR A 49 -5.02 8.45 11.66
N VAL A 50 -5.29 7.24 11.13
CA VAL A 50 -6.54 6.50 11.37
C VAL A 50 -6.28 5.37 12.35
N SER A 51 -7.07 5.31 13.42
CA SER A 51 -7.03 4.22 14.39
C SER A 51 -7.93 3.06 13.99
N PHE A 52 -7.50 1.84 14.23
CA PHE A 52 -8.32 0.64 14.09
C PHE A 52 -8.00 -0.39 15.17
N VAL A 53 -8.89 -1.35 15.39
CA VAL A 53 -8.68 -2.46 16.33
C VAL A 53 -8.74 -3.77 15.55
N THR A 54 -7.78 -4.65 15.80
CA THR A 54 -7.79 -6.03 15.28
C THR A 54 -8.49 -6.92 16.31
N GLN A 55 -9.56 -7.60 15.93
CA GLN A 55 -10.42 -8.31 16.90
C GLN A 55 -9.76 -9.57 17.45
N ASP A 56 -8.96 -10.25 16.62
CA ASP A 56 -8.40 -11.57 16.96
C ASP A 56 -6.92 -11.52 17.37
N PHE A 57 -6.23 -10.40 17.10
CA PHE A 57 -4.78 -10.27 17.28
C PHE A 57 -4.33 -9.50 18.53
N THR A 58 -5.26 -8.93 19.30
CA THR A 58 -4.87 -8.08 20.43
C THR A 58 -4.63 -8.89 21.70
N HIS A 59 -3.41 -9.38 21.88
CA HIS A 59 -2.71 -9.36 23.17
C HIS A 59 -2.32 -7.91 23.57
N ASN A 60 -3.13 -6.93 23.18
CA ASN A 60 -2.79 -5.51 23.18
C ASN A 60 -3.65 -4.72 24.18
N ASP A 61 -4.33 -5.43 25.10
CA ASP A 61 -5.23 -4.87 26.11
C ASP A 61 -6.30 -3.90 25.54
N GLY A 62 -6.74 -4.12 24.30
CA GLY A 62 -7.71 -3.28 23.60
C GLY A 62 -7.14 -1.96 23.05
N LYS A 63 -5.83 -1.73 23.09
CA LYS A 63 -5.19 -0.56 22.49
C LYS A 63 -5.32 -0.59 20.96
N PRO A 64 -5.70 0.53 20.32
CA PRO A 64 -5.82 0.59 18.86
C PRO A 64 -4.44 0.51 18.20
N TRP A 65 -4.43 0.13 16.93
CA TRP A 65 -3.32 0.32 16.00
C TRP A 65 -3.63 1.52 15.12
N TYR A 66 -2.61 2.05 14.44
CA TYR A 66 -2.77 3.25 13.64
C TYR A 66 -2.16 3.09 12.26
N LEU A 67 -2.91 3.44 11.21
CA LEU A 67 -2.40 3.57 9.85
C LEU A 67 -2.26 5.06 9.52
N SER A 68 -1.11 5.44 8.98
CA SER A 68 -0.87 6.77 8.41
C SER A 68 -0.29 6.63 7.01
N VAL A 69 -0.65 7.52 6.10
CA VAL A 69 -0.08 7.58 4.75
C VAL A 69 0.41 8.99 4.48
N GLY A 70 1.61 9.09 3.93
CA GLY A 70 2.23 10.34 3.49
C GLY A 70 2.37 10.36 1.97
N LEU A 71 2.20 11.54 1.39
CA LEU A 71 2.45 11.83 -0.01
C LEU A 71 3.49 12.94 -0.12
N LYS A 72 4.62 12.58 -0.71
CA LYS A 72 5.76 13.45 -0.96
C LYS A 72 5.91 13.75 -2.45
N ASP A 73 6.29 14.98 -2.77
CA ASP A 73 6.70 15.40 -4.11
C ASP A 73 8.13 15.95 -4.05
N LYS A 74 9.08 15.17 -4.56
CA LYS A 74 10.47 15.59 -4.67
C LYS A 74 10.68 16.29 -6.01
N ARG A 75 11.17 17.52 -5.94
CA ARG A 75 11.49 18.34 -7.10
C ARG A 75 12.99 18.51 -7.27
N ASP A 76 13.52 17.99 -8.36
CA ASP A 76 14.95 18.10 -8.69
C ASP A 76 15.12 18.75 -10.08
N THR A 77 15.59 20.00 -10.09
CA THR A 77 15.86 20.77 -11.31
C THR A 77 16.95 20.17 -12.19
N SER A 78 17.78 19.27 -11.64
CA SER A 78 18.88 18.62 -12.34
C SER A 78 18.53 17.21 -12.86
N ALA A 79 17.36 16.67 -12.48
CA ALA A 79 16.90 15.36 -12.92
C ALA A 79 16.18 15.42 -14.28
N ALA A 80 16.26 14.32 -15.04
CA ALA A 80 15.54 14.17 -16.30
C ALA A 80 14.00 14.15 -16.11
N TYR A 81 13.55 13.69 -14.94
CA TYR A 81 12.15 13.73 -14.50
C TYR A 81 12.08 14.55 -13.21
N PRO A 82 11.81 15.87 -13.33
CA PRO A 82 12.02 16.79 -12.23
C PRO A 82 11.02 16.58 -11.08
N GLY A 83 9.79 16.11 -11.32
CA GLY A 83 8.82 15.77 -10.28
C GLY A 83 8.75 14.27 -10.04
N THR A 84 9.21 13.80 -8.87
CA THR A 84 9.04 12.41 -8.42
C THR A 84 8.13 12.38 -7.21
N GLN A 85 7.05 11.61 -7.30
CA GLN A 85 6.06 11.51 -6.24
C GLN A 85 6.15 10.15 -5.57
N THR A 86 6.12 10.16 -4.25
CA THR A 86 6.25 8.95 -3.43
C THR A 86 5.13 8.89 -2.41
N VAL A 87 4.43 7.76 -2.35
CA VAL A 87 3.45 7.46 -1.32
C VAL A 87 4.05 6.45 -0.33
N THR A 88 4.03 6.82 0.94
CA THR A 88 4.62 6.01 2.02
C THR A 88 3.55 5.69 3.05
N GLY A 89 3.38 4.42 3.36
CA GLY A 89 2.46 3.95 4.40
C GLY A 89 3.22 3.61 5.67
N TYR A 90 2.67 3.98 6.81
CA TYR A 90 3.21 3.69 8.13
C TYR A 90 2.17 3.00 8.99
N LEU A 91 2.55 1.86 9.56
CA LEU A 91 1.77 1.19 10.59
C LEU A 91 2.39 1.48 11.95
N SER A 92 1.58 1.97 12.89
CA SER A 92 2.02 2.24 14.27
C SER A 92 1.28 1.33 15.24
N VAL A 93 2.03 0.61 16.05
CA VAL A 93 1.53 -0.34 17.04
C VAL A 93 2.06 0.03 18.42
N PRO A 94 1.39 -0.38 19.52
CA PRO A 94 1.89 -0.08 20.85
C PRO A 94 3.33 -0.55 21.07
N GLY A 95 4.14 0.25 21.77
CA GLY A 95 5.56 -0.04 21.98
C GLY A 95 5.80 -1.34 22.77
N ASP A 96 4.89 -1.71 23.65
CA ASP A 96 4.89 -2.98 24.37
C ASP A 96 4.66 -4.18 23.42
N PHE A 97 3.89 -4.01 22.34
CA PHE A 97 3.70 -5.05 21.32
C PHE A 97 5.01 -5.43 20.63
N VAL A 98 5.82 -4.45 20.21
CA VAL A 98 7.10 -4.70 19.50
C VAL A 98 8.26 -5.09 20.41
N THR A 99 8.12 -4.88 21.73
CA THR A 99 9.12 -5.27 22.73
C THR A 99 8.80 -6.62 23.39
N GLY A 100 7.54 -7.08 23.36
CA GLY A 100 7.14 -8.39 23.83
C GLY A 100 7.66 -9.54 22.94
N SER A 101 8.38 -10.51 23.52
CA SER A 101 9.10 -11.53 22.74
C SER A 101 8.23 -12.59 22.06
N VAL A 102 7.03 -12.84 22.59
CA VAL A 102 6.15 -13.91 22.09
C VAL A 102 5.31 -13.41 20.92
N THR A 103 4.52 -12.37 21.13
CA THR A 103 3.59 -11.82 20.13
C THR A 103 4.30 -11.23 18.91
N LYS A 104 5.48 -10.62 19.10
CA LYS A 104 6.31 -10.10 18.01
C LYS A 104 6.76 -11.17 17.03
N ASN A 105 7.18 -12.32 17.54
CA ASN A 105 7.78 -13.38 16.71
C ASN A 105 6.72 -14.25 16.02
N THR A 106 5.46 -14.17 16.45
CA THR A 106 4.37 -14.95 15.88
C THR A 106 3.53 -14.14 14.89
N THR A 107 3.44 -12.82 15.04
CA THR A 107 2.63 -11.96 14.16
C THR A 107 3.31 -11.76 12.80
N ARG A 108 2.57 -12.05 11.74
CA ARG A 108 2.93 -11.88 10.34
C ARG A 108 1.96 -10.91 9.68
N LEU A 109 2.50 -9.93 8.98
CA LEU A 109 1.72 -8.91 8.30
C LEU A 109 1.95 -8.97 6.80
N CYS A 110 0.86 -9.09 6.05
CA CYS A 110 0.83 -8.87 4.61
C CYS A 110 0.17 -7.53 4.31
N VAL A 111 0.75 -6.80 3.36
CA VAL A 111 0.35 -5.44 3.03
C VAL A 111 0.03 -5.40 1.55
N TYR A 112 -1.16 -4.89 1.22
CA TYR A 112 -1.62 -4.69 -0.14
C TYR A 112 -2.09 -3.25 -0.31
N HIS A 113 -1.52 -2.55 -1.29
CA HIS A 113 -1.99 -1.24 -1.73
C HIS A 113 -2.68 -1.41 -3.08
N LEU A 114 -3.99 -1.15 -3.12
CA LEU A 114 -4.84 -1.49 -4.27
C LEU A 114 -4.92 -0.38 -5.34
N GLY A 115 -3.96 0.54 -5.35
CA GLY A 115 -3.97 1.68 -6.24
C GLY A 115 -5.02 2.73 -5.86
N GLN A 116 -4.79 3.97 -6.29
CA GLN A 116 -5.65 5.09 -5.94
C GLN A 116 -7.03 5.03 -6.61
N ARG A 117 -8.03 5.61 -5.94
CA ARG A 117 -9.41 5.67 -6.44
C ARG A 117 -9.85 7.08 -6.74
N ASN A 118 -10.64 7.23 -7.78
CA ASN A 118 -11.27 8.51 -8.10
C ASN A 118 -12.59 8.65 -7.33
N ALA A 119 -12.48 8.78 -6.01
CA ALA A 119 -13.60 8.86 -5.08
C ALA A 119 -13.26 9.81 -3.91
N THR A 120 -14.24 10.11 -3.06
CA THR A 120 -13.99 10.83 -1.80
C THR A 120 -14.02 9.82 -0.67
N ALA A 121 -12.94 9.68 0.11
CA ALA A 121 -13.01 8.84 1.31
C ALA A 121 -13.47 9.62 2.54
N SER A 122 -13.92 8.85 3.52
CA SER A 122 -14.22 9.35 4.85
C SER A 122 -12.94 9.59 5.65
N ARG A 123 -13.00 10.53 6.59
CA ARG A 123 -11.88 10.86 7.50
C ARG A 123 -11.55 9.76 8.50
N ASP A 124 -12.47 8.83 8.73
CA ASP A 124 -12.29 7.67 9.61
C ASP A 124 -11.58 6.50 8.91
N GLY A 125 -11.15 6.67 7.65
CA GLY A 125 -10.52 5.64 6.85
C GLY A 125 -11.48 4.58 6.30
N SER A 126 -12.80 4.79 6.41
CA SER A 126 -13.79 3.89 5.80
C SER A 126 -13.68 3.87 4.27
N CYS A 127 -13.77 2.68 3.68
CA CYS A 127 -13.84 2.47 2.24
C CYS A 127 -15.26 2.53 1.65
N ASN A 128 -16.27 2.85 2.46
CA ASN A 128 -17.65 2.97 1.99
C ASN A 128 -17.77 4.07 0.92
N GLY A 129 -18.20 3.70 -0.28
CA GLY A 129 -18.30 4.62 -1.42
C GLY A 129 -16.96 4.95 -2.09
N VAL A 130 -15.84 4.37 -1.65
CA VAL A 130 -14.53 4.47 -2.30
C VAL A 130 -14.29 3.30 -3.25
N LEU A 131 -14.63 2.09 -2.80
CA LEU A 131 -14.55 0.89 -3.60
C LEU A 131 -15.90 0.59 -4.22
N ASP A 132 -15.89 0.17 -5.48
CA ASP A 132 -17.09 -0.36 -6.12
C ASP A 132 -17.46 -1.74 -5.57
N ASP A 133 -18.70 -2.18 -5.81
CA ASP A 133 -19.22 -3.45 -5.30
C ASP A 133 -18.42 -4.65 -5.80
N ALA A 134 -17.85 -4.57 -7.01
CA ALA A 134 -17.05 -5.64 -7.59
C ALA A 134 -15.74 -5.82 -6.81
N CYS A 135 -15.04 -4.72 -6.54
CA CYS A 135 -13.80 -4.74 -5.76
C CYS A 135 -14.05 -5.09 -4.30
N ALA A 136 -15.09 -4.53 -3.69
CA ALA A 136 -15.47 -4.86 -2.32
C ALA A 136 -15.75 -6.37 -2.18
N LYS A 137 -16.49 -6.95 -3.13
CA LYS A 137 -16.76 -8.40 -3.17
C LYS A 137 -15.49 -9.22 -3.41
N TYR A 138 -14.62 -8.77 -4.29
CA TYR A 138 -13.35 -9.45 -4.57
C TYR A 138 -12.46 -9.50 -3.32
N ILE A 139 -12.28 -8.37 -2.63
CA ILE A 139 -11.52 -8.31 -1.37
C ILE A 139 -12.17 -9.20 -0.31
N HIS A 140 -13.50 -9.14 -0.17
CA HIS A 140 -14.20 -9.97 0.80
C HIS A 140 -13.99 -11.47 0.55
N ASN A 141 -14.06 -11.93 -0.70
CA ASN A 141 -13.80 -13.33 -1.05
C ASN A 141 -12.34 -13.71 -0.77
N PHE A 142 -11.40 -12.84 -1.15
CA PHE A 142 -9.98 -13.04 -0.85
C PHE A 142 -9.73 -13.19 0.65
N GLN A 143 -10.36 -12.37 1.48
CA GLN A 143 -10.25 -12.47 2.94
C GLN A 143 -10.75 -13.83 3.46
N GLN A 144 -11.83 -14.38 2.89
CA GLN A 144 -12.36 -15.71 3.25
C GLN A 144 -11.47 -16.87 2.76
N ASP A 145 -10.87 -16.75 1.58
CA ASP A 145 -10.07 -17.83 0.99
C ASP A 145 -8.63 -17.88 1.53
N SER A 146 -8.15 -16.80 2.16
CA SER A 146 -6.76 -16.63 2.60
C SER A 146 -6.29 -17.49 3.79
N GLU A 147 -7.12 -18.40 4.30
CA GLU A 147 -6.87 -19.19 5.52
C GLU A 147 -5.72 -20.21 5.41
N ARG A 148 -5.03 -20.35 4.27
CA ARG A 148 -4.14 -21.49 4.01
C ARG A 148 -2.93 -21.22 3.11
N HIS A 149 -2.11 -20.22 3.44
CA HIS A 149 -0.87 -19.95 2.70
C HIS A 149 0.37 -20.27 3.54
N GLU A 150 1.25 -21.13 3.00
CA GLU A 150 2.51 -21.54 3.63
C GLU A 150 3.55 -20.42 3.47
N GLY A 151 3.96 -19.78 4.56
CA GLY A 151 5.12 -18.87 4.62
C GLY A 151 5.09 -17.58 3.80
N GLU A 152 4.19 -17.43 2.82
CA GLU A 152 4.11 -16.32 1.87
C GLU A 152 2.83 -15.50 2.04
N CYS A 153 2.83 -14.27 1.52
CA CYS A 153 1.62 -13.48 1.47
C CYS A 153 0.68 -14.01 0.38
N PRO A 154 -0.61 -14.24 0.70
CA PRO A 154 -1.60 -14.65 -0.30
C PRO A 154 -1.61 -13.70 -1.49
N LEU A 155 -1.64 -14.22 -2.72
CA LEU A 155 -1.64 -13.37 -3.91
C LEU A 155 -3.01 -12.72 -4.09
N LEU A 156 -3.05 -11.39 -4.02
CA LEU A 156 -4.21 -10.61 -4.45
C LEU A 156 -3.99 -10.24 -5.91
N SER A 157 -4.59 -11.01 -6.82
CA SER A 157 -4.43 -10.78 -8.25
C SER A 157 -4.94 -9.39 -8.63
N ALA A 158 -4.16 -8.70 -9.47
CA ALA A 158 -4.66 -7.50 -10.13
C ALA A 158 -5.89 -7.88 -10.97
N ASP A 159 -7.03 -7.31 -10.60
CA ASP A 159 -8.30 -7.48 -11.29
C ASP A 159 -8.81 -6.11 -11.74
N GLU A 160 -9.59 -6.08 -12.82
CA GLU A 160 -10.15 -4.83 -13.34
C GLU A 160 -11.00 -4.11 -12.28
N ALA A 161 -11.65 -4.85 -11.37
CA ALA A 161 -12.44 -4.27 -10.28
C ALA A 161 -11.55 -3.55 -9.26
N CYS A 162 -10.46 -4.18 -8.83
CA CYS A 162 -9.59 -3.63 -7.79
C CYS A 162 -8.42 -2.78 -8.29
N GLY A 163 -8.41 -2.45 -9.58
CA GLY A 163 -7.36 -1.65 -10.20
C GLY A 163 -6.23 -2.51 -10.76
N SER A 164 -5.63 -2.01 -11.84
CA SER A 164 -4.59 -2.74 -12.58
C SER A 164 -3.21 -2.71 -11.91
N THR A 165 -3.04 -1.99 -10.81
CA THR A 165 -1.77 -1.86 -10.08
C THR A 165 -2.01 -2.11 -8.60
N ILE A 166 -1.70 -3.32 -8.18
CA ILE A 166 -1.68 -3.72 -6.77
C ILE A 166 -0.22 -3.87 -6.38
N PHE A 167 0.23 -3.09 -5.40
CA PHE A 167 1.46 -3.41 -4.69
C PHE A 167 1.14 -4.41 -3.59
N GLN A 168 1.96 -5.45 -3.49
CA GLN A 168 1.85 -6.42 -2.41
C GLN A 168 3.24 -6.91 -1.99
N LEU A 169 3.38 -7.25 -0.72
CA LEU A 169 4.58 -7.94 -0.25
C LEU A 169 4.56 -9.39 -0.74
N ALA A 170 5.71 -9.91 -1.18
CA ALA A 170 5.85 -11.34 -1.52
C ALA A 170 5.89 -12.21 -0.25
N ALA A 171 6.62 -11.76 0.76
CA ALA A 171 6.74 -12.43 2.05
C ALA A 171 6.14 -11.56 3.17
N PRO A 172 5.52 -12.18 4.20
CA PRO A 172 4.98 -11.45 5.32
C PRO A 172 6.08 -10.75 6.11
N MET A 173 5.86 -9.47 6.43
CA MET A 173 6.76 -8.71 7.29
C MET A 173 6.52 -9.02 8.77
N ILE A 174 7.57 -8.89 9.56
CA ILE A 174 7.51 -8.89 11.03
C ILE A 174 7.58 -7.44 11.49
N LEU A 175 6.73 -7.08 12.45
CA LEU A 175 6.77 -5.76 13.07
C LEU A 175 7.96 -5.64 14.01
N GLN A 176 8.81 -4.66 13.75
CA GLN A 176 10.04 -4.43 14.49
C GLN A 176 10.07 -3.02 15.08
N SER A 177 10.84 -2.85 16.14
CA SER A 177 11.20 -1.52 16.64
C SER A 177 11.90 -0.75 15.53
N SER A 178 11.49 0.49 15.30
CA SER A 178 12.10 1.36 14.29
C SER A 178 12.40 2.75 14.88
N ASN A 179 13.14 3.56 14.15
CA ASN A 179 13.42 4.95 14.46
C ASN A 179 12.38 5.94 13.88
N CYS A 180 11.32 5.45 13.22
CA CYS A 180 10.22 6.29 12.78
C CYS A 180 9.53 6.91 14.00
N SER A 181 9.67 8.22 14.18
CA SER A 181 9.02 8.97 15.25
C SER A 181 8.02 9.98 14.71
N ALA A 182 6.93 10.20 15.47
CA ALA A 182 5.94 11.24 15.15
C ALA A 182 6.54 12.64 15.09
N SER A 183 7.62 12.89 15.84
CA SER A 183 8.37 14.15 15.82
C SER A 183 9.21 14.36 14.57
N ALA A 184 9.62 13.29 13.88
CA ALA A 184 10.46 13.37 12.69
C ALA A 184 9.67 13.31 11.37
N HIS A 185 8.45 12.77 11.40
CA HIS A 185 7.66 12.53 10.19
C HIS A 185 6.26 13.13 10.29
N ALA A 186 5.96 14.11 9.44
CA ALA A 186 4.64 14.75 9.40
C ALA A 186 3.50 13.78 9.01
N ALA A 187 3.82 12.67 8.33
CA ALA A 187 2.86 11.58 8.09
C ALA A 187 2.33 10.97 9.41
N LEU A 188 3.16 10.95 10.45
CA LEU A 188 2.88 10.33 11.75
C LEU A 188 2.28 11.32 12.76
N ALA A 189 1.91 12.52 12.32
CA ALA A 189 1.29 13.52 13.18
C ALA A 189 -0.05 13.00 13.74
N GLY A 190 -0.12 12.85 15.07
CA GLY A 190 -1.28 12.32 15.77
C GLY A 190 -1.12 10.89 16.29
N VAL A 191 -0.03 10.20 15.94
CA VAL A 191 0.34 8.93 16.59
C VAL A 191 0.86 9.22 18.01
N PRO A 192 0.37 8.53 19.06
CA PRO A 192 0.85 8.75 20.43
C PRO A 192 2.31 8.30 20.63
N ASP A 193 3.08 8.98 21.48
CA ASP A 193 4.51 8.71 21.73
C ASP A 193 4.83 7.29 22.22
N ALA A 194 3.86 6.61 22.85
CA ALA A 194 4.01 5.24 23.32
C ALA A 194 3.92 4.18 22.20
N TYR A 195 3.81 4.61 20.94
CA TYR A 195 3.69 3.74 19.78
C TYR A 195 4.99 3.69 18.99
N ASN A 196 5.24 2.53 18.39
CA ASN A 196 6.32 2.31 17.46
C ASN A 196 5.74 2.24 16.04
N SER A 197 6.19 3.15 15.17
CA SER A 197 5.80 3.19 13.77
C SER A 197 6.79 2.42 12.92
N GLN A 198 6.34 1.81 11.83
CA GLN A 198 7.19 1.17 10.82
C GLN A 198 6.60 1.44 9.44
N ALA A 199 7.45 1.77 8.47
CA ALA A 199 7.01 1.88 7.08
C ALA A 199 6.59 0.49 6.55
N ILE A 200 5.43 0.43 5.91
CA ILE A 200 4.83 -0.81 5.38
C ILE A 200 4.77 -0.84 3.84
N PHE A 201 4.94 0.30 3.19
CA PHE A 201 5.22 0.43 1.77
C PHE A 201 5.84 1.81 1.50
N ASP A 202 6.65 1.91 0.45
CA ASP A 202 7.20 3.15 -0.06
C ASP A 202 7.24 3.09 -1.59
N LEU A 203 6.27 3.74 -2.24
CA LEU A 203 5.99 3.54 -3.66
C LEU A 203 6.20 4.85 -4.41
N ALA A 204 7.19 4.86 -5.30
CA ALA A 204 7.35 5.93 -6.28
C ALA A 204 6.32 5.74 -7.41
N TRP A 205 5.54 6.78 -7.72
CA TRP A 205 4.63 6.71 -8.85
C TRP A 205 5.37 6.94 -10.18
N PRO A 206 5.03 6.15 -11.22
CA PRO A 206 5.70 6.23 -12.50
C PRO A 206 5.38 7.52 -13.29
N TYR A 207 4.33 8.25 -12.91
CA TYR A 207 3.83 9.43 -13.62
C TYR A 207 3.73 10.66 -12.71
N GLY A 208 4.88 11.12 -12.19
CA GLY A 208 4.94 12.42 -11.52
C GLY A 208 4.81 13.61 -12.47
N ASP A 209 4.86 14.82 -11.93
CA ASP A 209 4.80 16.04 -12.74
C ASP A 209 6.05 16.20 -13.62
N SER A 210 5.83 16.29 -14.95
CA SER A 210 6.91 16.44 -15.94
C SER A 210 7.61 17.80 -15.94
N LYS A 211 7.05 18.79 -15.22
CA LYS A 211 7.57 20.15 -15.10
C LYS A 211 7.80 20.52 -13.63
N ILE A 212 8.88 21.24 -13.36
CA ILE A 212 9.29 21.66 -12.01
C ILE A 212 8.30 22.59 -11.30
N ASP A 213 7.38 23.22 -12.04
CA ASP A 213 6.39 24.17 -11.53
C ASP A 213 4.94 23.65 -11.64
N SER A 214 4.72 22.46 -12.20
CA SER A 214 3.40 21.81 -12.26
C SER A 214 3.17 21.00 -11.00
N PHE A 215 2.00 21.13 -10.38
CA PHE A 215 1.54 20.29 -9.25
C PHE A 215 0.29 19.47 -9.63
N THR A 216 0.02 19.32 -10.93
CA THR A 216 -1.25 18.74 -11.40
C THR A 216 -1.38 17.28 -10.98
N ALA A 217 -0.31 16.49 -11.16
CA ALA A 217 -0.32 15.09 -10.74
C ALA A 217 -0.32 15.00 -9.21
N TYR A 218 0.49 15.83 -8.55
CA TYR A 218 0.54 15.88 -7.10
C TYR A 218 -0.83 16.15 -6.46
N ASP A 219 -1.49 17.21 -6.90
CA ASP A 219 -2.82 17.60 -6.41
C ASP A 219 -3.82 16.47 -6.66
N ALA A 220 -3.83 15.88 -7.85
CA ALA A 220 -4.71 14.75 -8.15
C ALA A 220 -4.49 13.59 -7.16
N HIS A 221 -3.24 13.22 -6.89
CA HIS A 221 -2.91 12.15 -5.96
C HIS A 221 -3.22 12.50 -4.49
N ALA A 222 -3.16 13.78 -4.11
CA ALA A 222 -3.51 14.24 -2.78
C ALA A 222 -4.99 14.06 -2.45
N TRP A 223 -5.86 14.18 -3.46
CA TRP A 223 -7.31 14.05 -3.30
C TRP A 223 -7.83 12.62 -3.49
N GLN A 224 -7.05 11.73 -4.09
CA GLN A 224 -7.46 10.36 -4.37
C GLN A 224 -7.17 9.44 -3.17
N PRO A 225 -8.18 8.70 -2.68
CA PRO A 225 -7.99 7.69 -1.65
C PRO A 225 -7.01 6.60 -2.06
N ASN A 226 -6.23 6.16 -1.08
CA ASN A 226 -5.29 5.05 -1.12
C ASN A 226 -5.86 3.90 -0.28
N PRO A 227 -6.54 2.92 -0.90
CA PRO A 227 -6.98 1.71 -0.22
C PRO A 227 -5.77 0.85 0.15
N VAL A 228 -5.66 0.54 1.43
CA VAL A 228 -4.64 -0.32 2.02
C VAL A 228 -5.35 -1.47 2.72
N LEU A 229 -5.10 -2.69 2.28
CA LEU A 229 -5.52 -3.91 2.94
C LEU A 229 -4.34 -4.45 3.75
N LEU A 230 -4.56 -4.60 5.05
CA LEU A 230 -3.65 -5.26 5.97
C LEU A 230 -4.23 -6.63 6.29
N VAL A 231 -3.43 -7.68 6.17
CA VAL A 231 -3.84 -9.04 6.54
C VAL A 231 -2.86 -9.58 7.57
N PHE A 232 -3.40 -10.07 8.68
CA PHE A 232 -2.65 -10.51 9.85
C PHE A 232 -2.76 -12.02 10.00
N GLY A 233 -1.60 -12.66 10.15
CA GLY A 233 -1.50 -14.09 10.41
C GLY A 233 -0.62 -14.39 11.62
N THR A 234 -0.88 -15.51 12.29
CA THR A 234 0.04 -16.05 13.32
C THR A 234 0.72 -17.30 12.81
N LYS A 235 2.00 -17.45 13.14
CA LYS A 235 2.70 -18.74 13.00
C LYS A 235 2.08 -19.74 13.99
N GLN A 236 1.61 -20.88 13.49
CA GLN A 236 0.85 -21.86 14.29
C GLN A 236 1.77 -22.79 15.10
N ASP A 237 2.94 -23.16 14.58
CA ASP A 237 3.93 -24.03 15.24
C ASP A 237 5.36 -23.52 14.97
N GLN A 238 6.28 -23.62 15.93
CA GLN A 238 7.66 -23.14 15.73
C GLN A 238 8.43 -23.94 14.66
N GLU A 239 8.08 -25.21 14.45
CA GLU A 239 8.75 -26.13 13.51
C GLU A 239 8.21 -26.08 12.08
N LYS A 240 7.01 -25.55 11.85
CA LYS A 240 6.42 -25.38 10.51
C LYS A 240 6.18 -23.90 10.23
N ASP A 241 6.60 -23.40 9.07
CA ASP A 241 6.38 -22.01 8.66
C ASP A 241 4.92 -21.74 8.19
N ASP A 242 3.97 -22.55 8.68
CA ASP A 242 2.56 -22.39 8.38
C ASP A 242 2.03 -21.13 9.08
N VAL A 243 1.62 -20.15 8.27
CA VAL A 243 0.97 -18.92 8.71
C VAL A 243 -0.52 -19.07 8.48
N VAL A 244 -1.29 -19.08 9.55
CA VAL A 244 -2.75 -19.02 9.43
C VAL A 244 -3.15 -17.56 9.50
N MET A 245 -4.00 -17.11 8.59
CA MET A 245 -4.58 -15.75 8.57
C MET A 245 -5.82 -15.72 9.45
N TRP A 246 -5.96 -14.70 10.30
CA TRP A 246 -7.05 -14.63 11.28
C TRP A 246 -7.80 -13.31 11.25
N ASP A 247 -7.17 -12.21 10.84
CA ASP A 247 -7.82 -10.90 10.76
C ASP A 247 -7.32 -10.13 9.55
N SER A 248 -8.15 -9.20 9.09
CA SER A 248 -7.77 -8.25 8.03
C SER A 248 -8.49 -6.92 8.20
N LYS A 249 -7.82 -5.85 7.77
CA LYS A 249 -8.33 -4.47 7.85
C LYS A 249 -8.10 -3.76 6.54
N LEU A 250 -9.20 -3.27 5.97
CA LEU A 250 -9.20 -2.47 4.76
C LEU A 250 -9.48 -1.02 5.13
N LEU A 251 -8.57 -0.12 4.77
CA LEU A 251 -8.62 1.29 5.11
C LEU A 251 -8.39 2.14 3.85
N CYS A 252 -9.23 3.16 3.62
CA CYS A 252 -9.14 4.05 2.48
C CYS A 252 -8.66 5.43 2.93
N MET A 253 -7.36 5.69 2.73
CA MET A 253 -6.64 6.82 3.32
C MET A 253 -6.49 7.98 2.32
N VAL A 254 -6.75 9.24 2.69
CA VAL A 254 -6.66 10.40 1.76
C VAL A 254 -5.76 11.49 2.29
N PRO A 255 -4.63 11.82 1.61
CA PRO A 255 -3.63 12.70 2.19
C PRO A 255 -3.99 14.17 1.98
N VAL A 256 -5.00 14.64 2.69
CA VAL A 256 -5.55 16.01 2.54
C VAL A 256 -4.94 17.04 3.49
N ASN A 257 -4.18 16.61 4.50
CA ASN A 257 -3.53 17.54 5.42
C ASN A 257 -2.21 18.02 4.83
N VAL A 258 -2.23 19.22 4.28
CA VAL A 258 -1.02 19.89 3.77
C VAL A 258 -0.20 20.42 4.95
N THR A 259 1.08 20.07 4.99
CA THR A 259 2.05 20.72 5.87
C THR A 259 3.12 21.38 5.01
N ALA A 260 3.35 22.66 5.26
CA ALA A 260 4.31 23.50 4.55
C ALA A 260 5.69 23.48 5.24
#